data_AF-A0A961XRW8-F1
#
_entry.id   AF-A0A961XRW8-F1
#
_cell.length_a   1.000
_cell.length_b   1.000
_cell.length_c   1.000
_cell.angle_alpha   90.00
_cell.angle_beta   90.00
_cell.angle_gamma   90.00
#
_symmetry.space_group_name_H-M   'P 1'
#
loop_
_entity.id
_entity.type
_entity.pdbx_description
1 polymer ?
#
loop_
_entity_poly.entity_id
_entity_poly.type
_entity_poly.pdbx_seq_one_letter_code
_entity_poly.pdbx_strand_id
1 'polypeptide(L)' 'AIGAKPGKILEISENTFTPQPVSMARGKMMMEARSDAVPVQGGENTYTVSVQAVWEILQ' A
#
# COMPACT_ATOMS: atom_id res chain seq x y z
N ALA A 1 7.00 -2.85 18.67
CA ALA A 1 6.34 -1.54 18.80
C ALA A 1 7.00 -0.76 19.94
N ILE A 2 7.05 0.58 19.88
CA ILE A 2 7.77 1.44 20.84
C ILE A 2 6.98 1.71 22.14
N GLY A 3 5.78 1.15 22.30
CA GLY A 3 4.98 1.31 23.53
C GLY A 3 4.16 2.60 23.59
N ALA A 4 4.37 3.54 22.66
CA ALA A 4 3.50 4.69 22.45
C ALA A 4 2.34 4.36 21.49
N LYS A 5 1.19 5.03 21.67
CA LYS A 5 -0.01 4.83 20.84
C LYS A 5 -0.09 5.90 19.76
N PRO A 6 -0.45 5.56 18.51
CA PRO A 6 -0.72 6.57 17.49
C PRO A 6 -1.99 7.37 17.88
N GLY A 7 -1.90 8.69 17.77
CA GLY A 7 -3.00 9.63 17.96
C GLY A 7 -3.69 9.98 16.64
N LYS A 8 -4.15 11.23 16.53
CA LYS A 8 -4.83 11.70 15.31
C LYS A 8 -3.85 11.74 14.14
N ILE A 9 -4.40 11.59 12.93
CA ILE A 9 -3.64 11.81 11.70
C ILE A 9 -3.41 13.32 11.56
N LEU A 10 -2.15 13.69 11.38
CA LEU A 10 -1.74 15.08 11.19
C LEU A 10 -1.67 15.44 9.70
N GLU A 11 -1.12 14.53 8.90
CA GLU A 11 -0.94 14.72 7.47
C GLU A 11 -1.08 13.38 6.74
N ILE A 12 -1.75 13.43 5.59
CA ILE A 12 -1.73 12.36 4.60
C ILE A 12 -1.23 12.99 3.31
N SER A 13 -0.13 12.47 2.78
CA SER A 13 0.36 12.81 1.45
C SER A 13 0.33 11.56 0.58
N GLU A 14 -0.23 11.72 -0.61
CA GLU A 14 -0.14 10.72 -1.65
C GLU A 14 1.01 11.12 -2.58
N ASN A 15 1.92 10.18 -2.83
CA ASN A 15 2.87 10.41 -3.90
C ASN A 15 2.15 10.16 -5.23
N THR A 16 1.65 11.24 -5.84
CA THR A 16 0.90 11.21 -7.10
C THR A 16 1.80 10.73 -8.24
N PHE A 17 1.94 9.43 -8.37
CA PHE A 17 2.50 8.75 -9.54
C PHE A 17 1.34 8.06 -10.24
N THR A 18 1.03 8.43 -11.50
CA THR A 18 -0.02 7.77 -12.28
C THR A 18 0.34 6.29 -12.42
N PRO A 19 -0.39 5.38 -11.74
CA PRO A 19 0.02 3.98 -11.71
C PRO A 19 -0.20 3.39 -13.10
N GLN A 20 0.91 3.11 -13.79
CA GLN A 20 0.89 2.44 -15.09
C GLN A 20 0.64 0.94 -14.89
N PRO A 21 -0.03 0.26 -15.83
CA PRO A 21 -0.20 -1.19 -15.77
C PRO A 21 1.14 -1.90 -15.59
N VAL A 22 1.28 -2.66 -14.52
CA VAL A 22 2.50 -3.43 -14.23
C VAL A 22 2.47 -4.77 -14.96
N SER A 23 3.63 -5.22 -15.45
CA SER A 23 3.75 -6.53 -16.08
C SER A 23 3.40 -7.67 -15.10
N MET A 24 2.84 -8.76 -15.62
CA MET A 24 2.33 -9.89 -14.81
C MET A 24 3.37 -10.47 -13.85
N ALA A 25 4.65 -10.51 -14.22
CA ALA A 25 5.72 -11.02 -13.36
C ALA A 25 5.92 -10.14 -12.11
N ARG A 26 5.86 -8.81 -12.26
CA ARG A 26 6.00 -7.86 -11.15
C ARG A 26 4.71 -7.79 -10.31
N GLY A 27 3.55 -7.93 -10.95
CA GLY A 27 2.25 -8.01 -10.27
C GLY A 27 2.15 -9.23 -9.36
N LYS A 28 2.63 -10.40 -9.81
CA LYS A 28 2.62 -11.65 -9.01
C LYS A 28 3.45 -11.54 -7.73
N MET A 29 4.69 -11.05 -7.81
CA MET A 29 5.54 -10.87 -6.61
C MET A 29 4.94 -9.89 -5.59
N MET A 30 4.25 -8.84 -6.05
CA MET A 30 3.58 -7.88 -5.16
C MET A 30 2.28 -8.43 -4.56
N MET A 31 1.58 -9.31 -5.28
CA MET A 31 0.40 -10.03 -4.79
C MET A 31 0.76 -11.12 -3.78
N GLU A 32 1.85 -11.84 -3.99
CA GLU A 32 2.36 -12.88 -3.08
C GLU A 32 2.72 -12.32 -1.70
N ALA A 33 3.05 -11.02 -1.61
CA ALA A 33 3.23 -10.32 -0.33
C ALA A 33 1.92 -10.07 0.44
N ARG A 34 0.75 -10.33 -0.16
CA ARG A 34 -0.58 -10.24 0.47
C ARG A 34 -1.06 -11.66 0.83
N SER A 35 -0.72 -12.10 2.02
CA SER A 35 -0.87 -13.50 2.48
C SER A 35 -2.30 -14.07 2.46
N ASP A 36 -3.34 -13.23 2.41
CA ASP A 36 -4.75 -13.65 2.50
C ASP A 36 -5.61 -13.30 1.26
N ALA A 37 -5.00 -12.99 0.11
CA ALA A 37 -5.72 -12.51 -1.07
C ALA A 37 -6.22 -13.64 -2.01
N VAL A 38 -7.41 -13.45 -2.59
CA VAL A 38 -7.93 -14.30 -3.68
C VAL A 38 -7.01 -14.16 -4.91
N PRO A 39 -6.72 -15.25 -5.66
CA PRO A 39 -5.84 -15.18 -6.82
C PRO A 39 -6.37 -14.21 -7.89
N VAL A 40 -5.54 -13.24 -8.28
CA VAL A 40 -5.78 -12.40 -9.47
C VAL A 40 -5.42 -13.17 -10.73
N GLN A 41 -6.30 -13.10 -11.74
CA GLN A 41 -6.11 -13.83 -12.99
C GLN A 41 -5.31 -13.00 -14.01
N GLY A 42 -4.72 -13.69 -15.00
CA GLY A 42 -4.05 -13.04 -16.11
C GLY A 42 -5.02 -12.18 -16.93
N GLY A 43 -4.68 -10.91 -17.14
CA GLY A 43 -5.53 -9.95 -17.86
C GLY A 43 -6.22 -8.90 -16.97
N GLU A 44 -6.08 -9.01 -15.65
CA GLU A 44 -6.58 -7.99 -14.72
C GLU A 44 -5.55 -6.85 -14.54
N ASN A 45 -6.03 -5.60 -14.59
CA ASN A 45 -5.19 -4.44 -14.34
C ASN A 45 -4.91 -4.28 -12.85
N THR A 46 -3.64 -4.27 -12.46
CA THR A 46 -3.21 -4.03 -11.09
C THR A 46 -2.72 -2.59 -10.93
N TYR A 47 -3.31 -1.87 -9.97
CA TYR A 47 -2.89 -0.51 -9.59
C TYR A 47 -2.32 -0.52 -8.17
N THR A 48 -1.20 0.17 -7.97
CA THR A 48 -0.56 0.32 -6.65
C THR A 48 -0.41 1.79 -6.32
N VAL A 49 -0.90 2.19 -5.15
CA VAL A 49 -0.82 3.56 -4.63
C VAL A 49 0.01 3.56 -3.36
N SER A 50 0.96 4.49 -3.28
CA SER A 50 1.83 4.66 -2.11
C SER A 50 1.41 5.92 -1.36
N VAL A 51 0.87 5.72 -0.16
CA VAL A 51 0.43 6.79 0.74
C VAL A 51 1.42 6.90 1.90
N GLN A 52 1.82 8.12 2.22
CA GLN A 52 2.55 8.44 3.44
C GLN A 52 1.58 9.14 4.40
N ALA A 53 1.55 8.68 5.66
CA ALA A 53 0.77 9.31 6.70
C ALA A 53 1.65 9.62 7.91
N VAL A 54 1.35 10.72 8.58
CA VAL A 54 2.02 11.18 9.80
C VAL A 54 0.99 11.24 10.91
N TRP A 55 1.32 10.62 12.04
CA TRP A 55 0.44 10.53 13.21
C TRP A 55 1.03 11.29 14.39
N GLU A 56 0.14 11.82 15.21
CA GLU A 56 0.47 12.29 16.55
C GLU A 56 0.91 11.10 17.43
N ILE A 57 1.75 11.36 18.43
CA ILE A 57 2.17 10.35 19.41
C ILE A 57 1.43 10.62 20.72
N LEU A 58 0.64 9.66 21.18
CA LEU A 58 0.02 9.68 22.50
C LEU A 58 0.97 9.00 23.50
N GLN A 59 1.38 9.77 24.53
CA GLN A 59 2.24 9.32 25.63
C GLN A 59 1.41 8.86 26.83
#